data_AF-A0A925F342-F1
#
_entry.id   AF-A0A925F342-F1
#
_cell.length_a   1.000
_cell.length_b   1.000
_cell.length_c   1.000
_cell.angle_alpha   90.00
_cell.angle_beta   90.00
_cell.angle_gamma   90.00
#
_symmetry.space_group_name_H-M   'P 1'
#
loop_
_entity.id
_entity.type
_entity.pdbx_description
1 polymer ?
#
loop_
_entity_poly.entity_id
_entity_poly.type
_entity_poly.pdbx_seq_one_letter_code
_entity_poly.pdbx_strand_id
1 'polypeptide(L)'
;MNRVCWLVLFLVFSSHFSKGQTSSPAPKLTEASEYLDVVQRHTLRYFWNGAHPVSGLAPERTATPNIVTSGGSGMGIMAIVVGVHRGWIPRANAVQRLLKMTAFLGKAERFHGAWSHWLDGKTGQVVPFGANDNGGDLVETAYLMNGLLVARQYFNGPDPTEKSLRTAITKLWESVEWDWYASRGDGKLYWHWSPDKSWTMNMPITGYNECLITYVLALGSPTHAIKPEVYQTTWKKTSKHFLNGKKYLGYTVPVGFDYVGPLFFAHYSYLSLDPRRMQDETVNYWHLNLTQTLLNYKHCVEKAPKEYGYAPDNWGLTASDDYNFYDAHNPANDNGTISPTAALSSFPYTPYYAWRALRGFYLRKGNRLFGEYGFYDAFNDSKDWYSNQFLAIDQGPIVVMMENYRSGLIWKQGEKIPELQTGLAKMKISVPEYPTGFATYLPDPDKPVVELFKHPDYDQYQLEITVTGTDLVSLDLQTPAGKPVLELLKNKALSENVSKVAFTVPVGSYRVLLRQGSAKHTLQVELR
;
A
#
# COMPACT_ATOMS: atom_id res chain seq x y z
N MET A 1 47.98 24.85 -64.67
CA MET A 1 47.94 23.37 -64.65
C MET A 1 47.41 22.93 -63.29
N ASN A 2 46.57 21.89 -63.31
CA ASN A 2 45.89 21.20 -62.21
C ASN A 2 44.61 21.85 -61.65
N ARG A 3 43.49 21.42 -62.28
CA ARG A 3 42.12 21.44 -61.76
C ARG A 3 41.96 20.32 -60.71
N VAL A 4 41.27 20.58 -59.60
CA VAL A 4 40.40 19.59 -58.94
C VAL A 4 39.15 20.32 -58.41
N CYS A 5 38.00 19.86 -58.90
CA CYS A 5 36.65 20.28 -58.51
C CYS A 5 36.33 19.85 -57.06
N TRP A 6 35.67 20.72 -56.31
CA TRP A 6 34.86 20.32 -55.15
C TRP A 6 33.39 20.52 -55.49
N LEU A 7 32.63 19.42 -55.52
CA LEU A 7 31.17 19.42 -55.59
C LEU A 7 30.61 19.95 -54.27
N VAL A 8 29.70 20.92 -54.35
CA VAL A 8 28.83 21.35 -53.25
C VAL A 8 27.49 20.61 -53.43
N LEU A 9 27.19 19.66 -52.55
CA LEU A 9 25.87 19.02 -52.44
C LEU A 9 24.98 19.91 -51.56
N PHE A 10 23.91 20.47 -52.13
CA PHE A 10 22.80 21.04 -51.38
C PHE A 10 21.87 19.91 -50.92
N LEU A 11 21.86 19.61 -49.62
CA LEU A 11 20.86 18.76 -48.99
C LEU A 11 19.65 19.62 -48.57
N VAL A 12 18.54 19.42 -49.28
CA VAL A 12 17.22 19.96 -48.93
C VAL A 12 16.70 19.18 -47.71
N PHE A 13 16.70 19.80 -46.54
CA PHE A 13 15.98 19.28 -45.37
C PHE A 13 14.49 19.60 -45.52
N SER A 14 13.71 18.61 -45.98
CA SER A 14 12.25 18.63 -45.90
C SER A 14 11.82 18.40 -44.44
N SER A 15 11.38 19.47 -43.78
CA SER A 15 10.77 19.45 -42.46
C SER A 15 9.42 18.73 -42.50
N HIS A 16 9.38 17.46 -42.11
CA HIS A 16 8.13 16.81 -41.72
C HIS A 16 7.73 17.31 -40.33
N PHE A 17 6.88 18.33 -40.29
CA PHE A 17 6.13 18.70 -39.09
C PHE A 17 5.20 17.53 -38.74
N SER A 18 5.60 16.73 -37.74
CA SER A 18 4.68 15.83 -37.04
C SER A 18 3.58 16.68 -36.42
N LYS A 19 2.33 16.46 -36.85
CA LYS A 19 1.15 17.06 -36.22
C LYS A 19 1.17 16.71 -34.73
N GLY A 20 1.28 17.74 -33.90
CA GLY A 20 1.28 17.61 -32.46
C GLY A 20 0.09 16.79 -31.98
N GLN A 21 0.36 15.77 -31.16
CA GLN A 21 -0.63 15.23 -30.25
C GLN A 21 -1.18 16.41 -29.45
N THR A 22 -2.47 16.67 -29.59
CA THR A 22 -3.20 17.56 -28.68
C THR A 22 -3.04 16.99 -27.27
N SER A 23 -2.18 17.63 -26.48
CA SER A 23 -2.08 17.35 -25.05
C SER A 23 -3.47 17.57 -24.46
N SER A 24 -4.07 16.54 -23.88
CA SER A 24 -5.27 16.71 -23.04
C SER A 24 -4.99 17.85 -22.05
N PRO A 25 -5.94 18.79 -21.85
CA PRO A 25 -5.74 19.86 -20.88
C PRO A 25 -5.39 19.25 -19.53
N ALA A 26 -4.41 19.84 -18.84
CA ALA A 26 -4.05 19.41 -17.50
C ALA A 26 -5.32 19.33 -16.64
N PRO A 27 -5.52 18.27 -15.83
CA PRO A 27 -6.71 18.15 -14.99
C PRO A 27 -6.85 19.40 -14.13
N LYS A 28 -8.08 19.92 -14.03
CA LYS A 28 -8.37 21.04 -13.13
C LYS A 28 -8.13 20.55 -11.70
N LEU A 29 -7.30 21.27 -10.93
CA LEU A 29 -7.06 20.95 -9.52
C LEU A 29 -8.39 21.03 -8.75
N THR A 30 -8.72 19.95 -8.05
CA THR A 30 -9.81 19.88 -7.06
C THR A 30 -9.25 20.12 -5.66
N GLU A 31 -10.09 20.56 -4.71
CA GLU A 31 -9.71 20.67 -3.29
C GLU A 31 -9.04 19.36 -2.83
N ALA A 32 -9.69 18.22 -3.10
CA ALA A 32 -9.14 16.91 -2.75
C ALA A 32 -7.76 16.65 -3.36
N SER A 33 -7.55 16.94 -4.65
CA SER A 33 -6.23 16.77 -5.28
C SER A 33 -5.16 17.63 -4.63
N GLU A 34 -5.48 18.86 -4.21
CA GLU A 34 -4.52 19.77 -3.57
C GLU A 34 -4.13 19.26 -2.19
N TYR A 35 -5.10 18.84 -1.37
CA TYR A 35 -4.84 18.24 -0.07
C TYR A 35 -4.00 16.96 -0.17
N LEU A 36 -4.34 16.06 -1.10
CA LEU A 36 -3.59 14.83 -1.31
C LEU A 36 -2.15 15.13 -1.76
N ASP A 37 -1.95 16.11 -2.65
CA ASP A 37 -0.62 16.57 -3.06
C ASP A 37 0.18 17.15 -1.89
N VAL A 38 -0.43 18.03 -1.07
CA VAL A 38 0.24 18.64 0.09
C VAL A 38 0.68 17.58 1.08
N VAL A 39 -0.22 16.67 1.45
CA VAL A 39 0.07 15.59 2.41
C VAL A 39 1.14 14.66 1.85
N GLN A 40 0.98 14.12 0.63
CA GLN A 40 1.97 13.21 0.04
C GLN A 40 3.35 13.87 -0.13
N ARG A 41 3.41 15.14 -0.56
CA ARG A 41 4.69 15.86 -0.73
C ARG A 41 5.38 16.11 0.61
N HIS A 42 4.65 16.53 1.64
CA HIS A 42 5.22 16.73 2.97
C HIS A 42 5.68 15.39 3.56
N THR A 43 4.86 14.35 3.49
CA THR A 43 5.22 13.02 4.00
C THR A 43 6.42 12.40 3.26
N LEU A 44 6.54 12.61 1.95
CA LEU A 44 7.74 12.19 1.18
C LEU A 44 9.03 12.81 1.71
N ARG A 45 8.99 14.02 2.28
CA ARG A 45 10.20 14.67 2.85
C ARG A 45 10.80 13.85 3.98
N TYR A 46 10.03 13.05 4.72
CA TYR A 46 10.58 12.13 5.72
C TYR A 46 11.65 11.21 5.12
N PHE A 47 11.37 10.63 3.95
CA PHE A 47 12.24 9.69 3.25
C PHE A 47 13.25 10.35 2.31
N TRP A 48 13.03 11.62 1.94
CA TRP A 48 13.91 12.33 1.03
C TRP A 48 14.87 13.28 1.75
N ASN A 49 14.32 14.20 2.54
CA ASN A 49 15.04 15.22 3.31
C ASN A 49 15.48 14.69 4.68
N GLY A 50 14.60 13.97 5.37
CA GLY A 50 14.83 13.39 6.70
C GLY A 50 15.63 12.08 6.68
N ALA A 51 15.96 11.53 5.49
CA ALA A 51 16.77 10.33 5.37
C ALA A 51 18.17 10.51 5.98
N HIS A 52 18.70 9.44 6.55
CA HIS A 52 20.01 9.46 7.19
C HIS A 52 21.11 9.86 6.19
N PRO A 53 21.99 10.83 6.51
CA PRO A 53 22.89 11.44 5.54
C PRO A 53 24.00 10.51 5.05
N VAL A 54 24.30 9.40 5.72
CA VAL A 54 25.33 8.42 5.28
C VAL A 54 24.72 7.28 4.48
N SER A 55 23.69 6.64 5.01
CA SER A 55 23.06 5.46 4.39
C SER A 55 22.01 5.84 3.34
N GLY A 56 21.36 7.00 3.49
CA GLY A 56 20.16 7.35 2.72
C GLY A 56 18.92 6.55 3.13
N LEU A 57 19.01 5.72 4.17
CA LEU A 57 17.91 4.93 4.73
C LEU A 57 17.01 5.80 5.63
N ALA A 58 15.79 5.32 5.88
CA ALA A 58 14.81 6.00 6.72
C ALA A 58 15.17 5.81 8.20
N PRO A 59 15.29 6.88 8.99
CA PRO A 59 15.32 6.76 10.44
C PRO A 59 14.06 6.07 10.95
N GLU A 60 14.16 5.31 12.04
CA GLU A 60 13.00 4.72 12.72
C GLU A 60 12.00 5.80 13.11
N ARG A 61 12.50 6.80 13.84
CA ARG A 61 11.74 7.98 14.29
C ARG A 61 12.61 9.22 14.24
N THR A 62 11.98 10.39 14.22
CA THR A 62 12.68 11.68 14.24
C THR A 62 13.53 11.91 15.50
N ALA A 63 13.18 11.34 16.65
CA ALA A 63 13.93 11.49 17.90
C ALA A 63 15.27 10.73 17.91
N THR A 64 15.41 9.68 17.10
CA THR A 64 16.62 8.83 17.04
C THR A 64 17.13 8.74 15.61
N PRO A 65 17.54 9.87 15.00
CA PRO A 65 17.77 9.96 13.56
C PRO A 65 18.92 9.09 13.04
N ASN A 66 19.81 8.61 13.92
CA ASN A 66 20.91 7.72 13.57
C ASN A 66 20.51 6.22 13.60
N ILE A 67 19.37 5.86 14.18
CA ILE A 67 18.83 4.49 14.11
C ILE A 67 17.93 4.44 12.87
N VAL A 68 18.31 3.62 11.88
CA VAL A 68 17.52 3.42 10.66
C VAL A 68 16.81 2.07 10.71
N THR A 69 15.58 2.03 10.21
CA THR A 69 14.76 0.81 10.13
C THR A 69 14.86 0.21 8.73
N SER A 70 15.00 -1.11 8.66
CA SER A 70 15.04 -1.81 7.37
C SER A 70 13.66 -1.83 6.70
N GLY A 71 12.58 -2.23 7.39
CA GLY A 71 11.25 -2.30 6.81
C GLY A 71 10.68 -0.93 6.46
N GLY A 72 10.79 0.05 7.35
CA GLY A 72 10.40 1.43 7.07
C GLY A 72 11.19 2.06 5.91
N SER A 73 12.46 1.65 5.71
CA SER A 73 13.23 2.04 4.52
C SER A 73 12.68 1.43 3.23
N GLY A 74 12.16 0.20 3.28
CA GLY A 74 11.43 -0.42 2.17
C GLY A 74 10.22 0.41 1.72
N MET A 75 9.43 0.87 2.69
CA MET A 75 8.31 1.78 2.45
C MET A 75 8.78 3.11 1.87
N GLY A 76 9.87 3.66 2.40
CA GLY A 76 10.50 4.88 1.90
C GLY A 76 11.01 4.78 0.45
N ILE A 77 11.53 3.62 0.04
CA ILE A 77 11.92 3.38 -1.36
C ILE A 77 10.72 3.48 -2.30
N MET A 78 9.58 2.91 -1.90
CA MET A 78 8.33 3.03 -2.66
C MET A 78 7.84 4.49 -2.69
N ALA A 79 7.95 5.23 -1.58
CA ALA A 79 7.65 6.66 -1.54
C ALA A 79 8.54 7.47 -2.50
N ILE A 80 9.83 7.14 -2.64
CA ILE A 80 10.72 7.77 -3.64
C ILE A 80 10.23 7.50 -5.07
N VAL A 81 9.76 6.28 -5.36
CA VAL A 81 9.15 5.94 -6.66
C VAL A 81 7.90 6.81 -6.92
N VAL A 82 7.05 7.02 -5.91
CA VAL A 82 5.91 7.95 -6.00
C VAL A 82 6.40 9.38 -6.31
N GLY A 83 7.43 9.86 -5.60
CA GLY A 83 8.01 11.18 -5.81
C GLY A 83 8.55 11.39 -7.23
N VAL A 84 9.13 10.37 -7.84
CA VAL A 84 9.55 10.42 -9.25
C VAL A 84 8.35 10.42 -10.19
N HIS A 85 7.37 9.54 -9.96
CA HIS A 85 6.18 9.45 -10.81
C HIS A 85 5.38 10.76 -10.84
N ARG A 86 5.30 11.45 -9.70
CA ARG A 86 4.63 12.75 -9.57
C ARG A 86 5.49 13.94 -10.01
N GLY A 87 6.74 13.71 -10.42
CA GLY A 87 7.66 14.75 -10.86
C GLY A 87 8.23 15.63 -9.74
N TRP A 88 8.09 15.21 -8.48
CA TRP A 88 8.63 15.94 -7.31
C TRP A 88 10.12 15.66 -7.10
N ILE A 89 10.60 14.50 -7.54
CA ILE A 89 12.00 14.11 -7.51
C ILE A 89 12.47 13.84 -8.96
N PRO A 90 13.54 14.47 -9.43
CA PRO A 90 14.14 14.10 -10.71
C PRO A 90 14.56 12.64 -10.71
N ARG A 91 14.18 11.89 -11.76
CA ARG A 91 14.45 10.45 -11.88
C ARG A 91 15.92 10.08 -11.63
N ALA A 92 16.86 10.84 -12.21
CA ALA A 92 18.29 10.62 -12.02
C ALA A 92 18.72 10.76 -10.54
N ASN A 93 18.18 11.75 -9.81
CA ASN A 93 18.50 11.94 -8.39
C ASN A 93 17.98 10.78 -7.54
N ALA A 94 16.79 10.26 -7.86
CA ALA A 94 16.26 9.08 -7.19
C ALA A 94 17.15 7.85 -7.40
N VAL A 95 17.61 7.60 -8.64
CA VAL A 95 18.53 6.49 -8.94
C VAL A 95 19.83 6.61 -8.14
N GLN A 96 20.40 7.82 -8.03
CA GLN A 96 21.60 8.06 -7.21
C GLN A 96 21.35 7.80 -5.73
N ARG A 97 20.20 8.23 -5.19
CA ARG A 97 19.80 7.93 -3.81
C ARG A 97 19.69 6.42 -3.58
N LEU A 98 19.05 5.70 -4.48
CA LEU A 98 18.85 4.24 -4.36
C LEU A 98 20.16 3.46 -4.51
N LEU A 99 21.10 3.93 -5.35
CA LEU A 99 22.45 3.38 -5.40
C LEU A 99 23.22 3.57 -4.09
N LYS A 100 23.10 4.73 -3.46
CA LYS A 100 23.66 4.97 -2.13
C LYS A 100 23.07 4.00 -1.08
N MET A 101 21.74 3.85 -1.07
CA MET A 101 21.05 2.93 -0.15
C MET A 101 21.50 1.48 -0.36
N THR A 102 21.49 0.99 -1.61
CA THR A 102 21.91 -0.38 -1.93
C THR A 102 23.40 -0.63 -1.65
N ALA A 103 24.27 0.35 -1.89
CA ALA A 103 25.68 0.25 -1.53
C ALA A 103 25.91 0.18 -0.02
N PHE A 104 25.12 0.90 0.77
CA PHE A 104 25.14 0.81 2.23
C PHE A 104 24.62 -0.56 2.70
N LEU A 105 23.45 -0.98 2.22
CA LEU A 105 22.83 -2.27 2.57
C LEU A 105 23.71 -3.48 2.23
N GLY A 106 24.50 -3.40 1.15
CA GLY A 106 25.46 -4.44 0.78
C GLY A 106 26.69 -4.53 1.68
N LYS A 107 26.93 -3.54 2.55
CA LYS A 107 28.01 -3.51 3.55
C LYS A 107 27.50 -3.65 4.99
N ALA A 108 26.23 -3.35 5.22
CA ALA A 108 25.60 -3.50 6.52
C ALA A 108 25.69 -4.95 7.01
N GLU A 109 25.63 -5.12 8.32
CA GLU A 109 25.58 -6.42 8.98
C GLU A 109 24.32 -7.17 8.55
N ARG A 110 24.48 -8.48 8.27
CA ARG A 110 23.42 -9.36 7.79
C ARG A 110 23.57 -10.75 8.39
N PHE A 111 22.44 -11.41 8.57
CA PHE A 111 22.33 -12.69 9.26
C PHE A 111 21.60 -13.67 8.34
N HIS A 112 22.37 -14.55 7.69
CA HIS A 112 21.86 -15.40 6.61
C HIS A 112 21.17 -14.55 5.52
N GLY A 113 21.86 -13.45 5.13
CA GLY A 113 21.39 -12.51 4.12
C GLY A 113 20.29 -11.54 4.55
N ALA A 114 19.55 -11.82 5.63
CA ALA A 114 18.55 -10.92 6.18
C ALA A 114 19.18 -9.75 6.96
N TRP A 115 18.52 -8.60 6.97
CA TRP A 115 18.90 -7.46 7.80
C TRP A 115 18.20 -7.54 9.15
N SER A 116 18.77 -6.86 10.15
CA SER A 116 18.09 -6.57 11.40
C SER A 116 16.95 -5.58 11.22
N HIS A 117 16.05 -5.54 12.21
CA HIS A 117 15.02 -4.51 12.32
C HIS A 117 15.67 -3.11 12.31
N TRP A 118 16.62 -2.87 13.22
CA TRP A 118 17.35 -1.63 13.32
C TRP A 118 18.85 -1.78 13.00
N LEU A 119 19.36 -0.77 12.30
CA LEU A 119 20.77 -0.61 11.99
C LEU A 119 21.23 0.78 12.44
N ASP A 120 22.50 0.89 12.82
CA ASP A 120 23.14 2.20 12.92
C ASP A 120 23.32 2.76 11.51
N GLY A 121 22.72 3.92 11.24
CA GLY A 121 22.67 4.53 9.91
C GLY A 121 24.03 4.98 9.38
N LYS A 122 25.06 5.07 10.22
CA LYS A 122 26.42 5.44 9.84
C LYS A 122 27.30 4.22 9.58
N THR A 123 27.21 3.20 10.43
CA THR A 123 28.11 2.03 10.39
C THR A 123 27.50 0.82 9.71
N GLY A 124 26.17 0.71 9.70
CA GLY A 124 25.45 -0.47 9.23
C GLY A 124 25.48 -1.66 10.19
N GLN A 125 25.94 -1.47 11.43
CA GLN A 125 25.90 -2.50 12.48
C GLN A 125 24.48 -2.65 13.05
N VAL A 126 24.15 -3.83 13.55
CA VAL A 126 22.88 -4.07 14.24
C VAL A 126 22.74 -3.15 15.46
N VAL A 127 21.56 -2.56 15.61
CA VAL A 127 21.11 -1.99 16.87
C VAL A 127 20.03 -2.93 17.41
N PRO A 128 20.25 -3.65 18.53
CA PRO A 128 19.28 -4.61 19.03
C PRO A 128 17.94 -3.96 19.34
N PHE A 129 16.84 -4.54 18.82
CA PHE A 129 15.48 -4.08 19.10
C PHE A 129 14.98 -4.58 20.48
N GLY A 130 15.58 -5.66 20.97
CA GLY A 130 15.35 -6.20 22.30
C GLY A 130 16.50 -7.11 22.75
N ALA A 131 16.44 -7.59 23.99
CA ALA A 131 17.55 -8.36 24.59
C ALA A 131 17.93 -9.63 23.81
N ASN A 132 16.98 -10.23 23.08
CA ASN A 132 17.18 -11.43 22.26
C ASN A 132 17.04 -11.17 20.76
N ASP A 133 16.80 -9.91 20.36
CA ASP A 133 16.58 -9.50 18.98
C ASP A 133 17.74 -8.59 18.53
N ASN A 134 18.88 -9.24 18.28
CA ASN A 134 20.15 -8.65 17.86
C ASN A 134 20.67 -9.32 16.57
N GLY A 135 19.78 -9.91 15.79
CA GLY A 135 20.10 -10.69 14.60
C GLY A 135 19.26 -10.26 13.40
N GLY A 136 18.93 -11.20 12.51
CA GLY A 136 18.09 -10.90 11.36
C GLY A 136 16.61 -10.93 11.72
N ASP A 137 15.90 -9.95 11.18
CA ASP A 137 14.43 -9.85 11.19
C ASP A 137 13.94 -10.11 9.76
N LEU A 138 13.25 -11.23 9.56
CA LEU A 138 12.80 -11.66 8.24
C LEU A 138 11.60 -10.85 7.74
N VAL A 139 10.77 -10.33 8.64
CA VAL A 139 9.59 -9.53 8.27
C VAL A 139 10.02 -8.14 7.81
N GLU A 140 10.91 -7.50 8.55
CA GLU A 140 11.47 -6.22 8.17
C GLU A 140 12.32 -6.33 6.89
N THR A 141 13.06 -7.43 6.74
CA THR A 141 13.75 -7.79 5.49
C THR A 141 12.77 -7.93 4.31
N ALA A 142 11.58 -8.51 4.54
CA ALA A 142 10.55 -8.64 3.51
C ALA A 142 10.01 -7.27 3.08
N TYR A 143 9.74 -6.37 4.01
CA TYR A 143 9.31 -5.00 3.68
C TYR A 143 10.40 -4.23 2.90
N LEU A 144 11.66 -4.34 3.32
CA LEU A 144 12.79 -3.76 2.61
C LEU A 144 12.91 -4.29 1.18
N MET A 145 12.89 -5.62 1.03
CA MET A 145 13.00 -6.28 -0.27
C MET A 145 11.83 -5.95 -1.18
N ASN A 146 10.63 -5.86 -0.63
CA ASN A 146 9.46 -5.44 -1.39
C ASN A 146 9.69 -4.07 -2.05
N GLY A 147 10.17 -3.08 -1.28
CA GLY A 147 10.48 -1.76 -1.80
C GLY A 147 11.59 -1.76 -2.85
N LEU A 148 12.68 -2.51 -2.60
CA LEU A 148 13.78 -2.64 -3.54
C LEU A 148 13.33 -3.29 -4.86
N LEU A 149 12.52 -4.35 -4.83
CA LEU A 149 12.02 -5.00 -6.04
C LEU A 149 11.08 -4.08 -6.84
N VAL A 150 10.25 -3.27 -6.17
CA VAL A 150 9.47 -2.20 -6.81
C VAL A 150 10.38 -1.20 -7.50
N ALA A 151 11.45 -0.73 -6.85
CA ALA A 151 12.40 0.18 -7.46
C ALA A 151 13.11 -0.48 -8.67
N ARG A 152 13.55 -1.74 -8.55
CA ARG A 152 14.16 -2.49 -9.66
C ARG A 152 13.23 -2.56 -10.88
N GLN A 153 11.94 -2.77 -10.63
CA GLN A 153 10.92 -2.84 -11.68
C GLN A 153 10.63 -1.47 -12.32
N TYR A 154 10.60 -0.40 -11.52
CA TYR A 154 10.29 0.95 -11.99
C TYR A 154 11.49 1.64 -12.70
N PHE A 155 12.71 1.40 -12.22
CA PHE A 155 13.96 1.91 -12.78
C PHE A 155 14.56 0.92 -13.80
N ASN A 156 13.78 0.66 -14.86
CA ASN A 156 14.07 -0.32 -15.90
C ASN A 156 14.54 0.26 -17.25
N GLY A 157 14.95 1.55 -17.28
CA GLY A 157 15.44 2.21 -18.47
C GLY A 157 16.79 1.67 -18.97
N PRO A 158 17.19 2.04 -20.20
CA PRO A 158 18.47 1.63 -20.80
C PRO A 158 19.69 2.34 -20.20
N ASP A 159 19.48 3.36 -19.36
CA ASP A 159 20.55 4.11 -18.70
C ASP A 159 21.50 3.18 -17.91
N PRO A 160 22.84 3.32 -18.07
CA PRO A 160 23.79 2.47 -17.36
C PRO A 160 23.67 2.52 -15.83
N THR A 161 23.31 3.67 -15.26
CA THR A 161 23.14 3.86 -13.82
C THR A 161 21.92 3.10 -13.32
N GLU A 162 20.80 3.14 -14.06
CA GLU A 162 19.64 2.31 -13.77
C GLU A 162 19.96 0.81 -13.90
N LYS A 163 20.75 0.42 -14.90
CA LYS A 163 21.22 -0.97 -15.02
C LYS A 163 22.04 -1.40 -13.80
N SER A 164 22.98 -0.57 -13.35
CA SER A 164 23.76 -0.81 -12.12
C SER A 164 22.88 -0.94 -10.89
N LEU A 165 21.85 -0.09 -10.76
CA LEU A 165 20.88 -0.18 -9.67
C LEU A 165 20.14 -1.51 -9.69
N ARG A 166 19.64 -1.95 -10.87
CA ARG A 166 18.96 -3.23 -11.00
C ARG A 166 19.87 -4.40 -10.62
N THR A 167 21.13 -4.39 -11.06
CA THR A 167 22.12 -5.41 -10.70
C THR A 167 22.38 -5.43 -9.20
N ALA A 168 22.53 -4.26 -8.55
CA ALA A 168 22.75 -4.18 -7.12
C ALA A 168 21.56 -4.75 -6.33
N ILE A 169 20.33 -4.39 -6.71
CA ILE A 169 19.11 -4.90 -6.06
C ILE A 169 18.99 -6.41 -6.24
N THR A 170 19.16 -6.93 -7.47
CA THR A 170 19.09 -8.37 -7.72
C THR A 170 20.10 -9.14 -6.87
N LYS A 171 21.34 -8.64 -6.76
CA LYS A 171 22.36 -9.27 -5.91
C LYS A 171 21.95 -9.31 -4.43
N LEU A 172 21.35 -8.24 -3.91
CA LEU A 172 20.88 -8.20 -2.53
C LEU A 172 19.73 -9.19 -2.31
N TRP A 173 18.74 -9.17 -3.22
CA TRP A 173 17.58 -10.07 -3.21
C TRP A 173 17.97 -11.55 -3.21
N GLU A 174 18.82 -11.95 -4.15
CA GLU A 174 19.24 -13.35 -4.33
C GLU A 174 20.11 -13.86 -3.18
N SER A 175 20.61 -12.96 -2.32
CA SER A 175 21.42 -13.31 -1.15
C SER A 175 20.64 -13.50 0.15
N VAL A 176 19.33 -13.25 0.17
CA VAL A 176 18.50 -13.47 1.37
C VAL A 176 18.17 -14.96 1.49
N GLU A 177 18.63 -15.62 2.55
CA GLU A 177 18.44 -17.06 2.76
C GLU A 177 17.10 -17.34 3.47
N TRP A 178 15.97 -17.20 2.76
CA TRP A 178 14.63 -17.40 3.36
C TRP A 178 14.44 -18.82 3.91
N ASP A 179 15.05 -19.82 3.26
CA ASP A 179 15.07 -21.21 3.68
C ASP A 179 15.83 -21.46 4.98
N TRP A 180 16.86 -20.64 5.29
CA TRP A 180 17.51 -20.66 6.60
C TRP A 180 16.50 -20.40 7.73
N TYR A 181 15.62 -19.42 7.56
CA TYR A 181 14.59 -19.09 8.56
C TYR A 181 13.49 -20.15 8.69
N ALA A 182 13.51 -21.18 7.83
CA ALA A 182 12.70 -22.39 7.92
C ALA A 182 13.50 -23.65 8.29
N SER A 183 14.79 -23.51 8.65
CA SER A 183 15.74 -24.62 8.81
C SER A 183 15.81 -25.19 10.23
N ARG A 184 15.06 -24.64 11.19
CA ARG A 184 15.07 -25.09 12.59
C ARG A 184 14.72 -26.57 12.80
N GLY A 185 14.08 -27.19 11.80
CA GLY A 185 13.77 -28.63 11.79
C GLY A 185 12.35 -28.98 12.22
N ASP A 186 11.51 -27.99 12.55
CA ASP A 186 10.10 -28.20 12.93
C ASP A 186 9.09 -27.79 11.84
N GLY A 187 9.58 -27.49 10.64
CA GLY A 187 8.77 -27.15 9.47
C GLY A 187 8.13 -25.76 9.52
N LYS A 188 8.60 -24.86 10.40
CA LYS A 188 8.06 -23.50 10.54
C LYS A 188 8.97 -22.42 9.99
N LEU A 189 8.37 -21.33 9.49
CA LEU A 189 9.09 -20.09 9.18
C LEU A 189 9.14 -19.19 10.41
N TYR A 190 10.34 -18.74 10.78
CA TYR A 190 10.58 -17.90 11.94
C TYR A 190 10.84 -16.45 11.57
N TRP A 191 10.38 -15.55 12.43
CA TRP A 191 10.58 -14.12 12.31
C TRP A 191 12.05 -13.74 12.54
N HIS A 192 12.69 -14.31 13.56
CA HIS A 192 14.02 -13.89 14.00
C HIS A 192 15.00 -15.06 14.05
N TRP A 193 16.27 -14.74 13.79
CA TRP A 193 17.42 -15.58 14.09
C TRP A 193 18.61 -14.71 14.52
N SER A 194 19.37 -15.15 15.53
CA SER A 194 20.53 -14.43 16.06
C SER A 194 21.80 -15.30 16.10
N PRO A 195 22.99 -14.73 15.87
CA PRO A 195 24.23 -15.49 15.88
C PRO A 195 24.59 -16.07 17.26
N ASP A 196 24.30 -15.34 18.34
CA ASP A 196 24.63 -15.77 19.71
C ASP A 196 23.41 -16.30 20.48
N LYS A 197 22.18 -15.97 20.05
CA LYS A 197 20.93 -16.47 20.65
C LYS A 197 20.22 -17.56 19.85
N SER A 198 20.66 -17.81 18.61
CA SER A 198 20.01 -18.74 17.68
C SER A 198 18.50 -18.46 17.57
N TRP A 199 17.65 -19.42 17.97
CA TRP A 199 16.20 -19.38 17.84
C TRP A 199 15.47 -18.95 19.12
N THR A 200 16.17 -18.34 20.10
CA THR A 200 15.61 -18.00 21.42
C THR A 200 14.36 -17.12 21.35
N MET A 201 14.29 -16.18 20.39
CA MET A 201 13.07 -15.39 20.14
C MET A 201 11.84 -16.25 19.85
N ASN A 202 12.05 -17.42 19.23
CA ASN A 202 11.05 -18.48 19.07
C ASN A 202 9.66 -17.98 18.60
N MET A 203 9.65 -17.15 17.56
CA MET A 203 8.43 -16.53 17.02
C MET A 203 8.16 -17.03 15.59
N PRO A 204 7.39 -18.13 15.42
CA PRO A 204 6.88 -18.52 14.12
C PRO A 204 5.92 -17.47 13.56
N ILE A 205 5.98 -17.21 12.26
CA ILE A 205 5.14 -16.20 11.60
C ILE A 205 3.77 -16.81 11.27
N THR A 206 2.83 -16.81 12.22
CA THR A 206 1.48 -17.37 12.04
C THR A 206 0.48 -16.30 11.62
N GLY A 207 -0.43 -16.61 10.69
CA GLY A 207 -1.42 -15.65 10.18
C GLY A 207 -2.77 -15.69 10.90
N TYR A 208 -3.68 -14.77 10.63
CA TYR A 208 -3.54 -13.64 9.73
C TYR A 208 -3.03 -12.40 10.50
N ASN A 209 -2.00 -11.75 9.95
CA ASN A 209 -1.42 -10.49 10.43
C ASN A 209 -0.71 -9.74 9.27
N GLU A 210 0.13 -8.75 9.56
CA GLU A 210 0.86 -7.90 8.62
C GLU A 210 1.92 -8.61 7.75
N CYS A 211 2.25 -9.87 8.05
CA CYS A 211 3.46 -10.54 7.56
C CYS A 211 3.25 -11.36 6.26
N LEU A 212 2.12 -11.22 5.57
CA LEU A 212 1.79 -12.02 4.37
C LEU A 212 2.85 -11.91 3.27
N ILE A 213 3.38 -10.71 3.01
CA ILE A 213 4.43 -10.45 2.00
C ILE A 213 5.71 -11.24 2.27
N THR A 214 6.03 -11.55 3.54
CA THR A 214 7.18 -12.36 3.92
C THR A 214 7.09 -13.76 3.31
N TYR A 215 5.90 -14.38 3.33
CA TYR A 215 5.68 -15.68 2.69
C TYR A 215 5.70 -15.59 1.17
N VAL A 216 5.12 -14.52 0.60
CA VAL A 216 5.14 -14.29 -0.86
C VAL A 216 6.59 -14.22 -1.35
N LEU A 217 7.43 -13.41 -0.69
CA LEU A 217 8.84 -13.28 -1.05
C LEU A 217 9.64 -14.55 -0.76
N ALA A 218 9.46 -15.18 0.40
CA ALA A 218 10.15 -16.43 0.74
C ALA A 218 9.86 -17.56 -0.25
N LEU A 219 8.63 -17.65 -0.78
CA LEU A 219 8.28 -18.62 -1.83
C LEU A 219 8.72 -18.16 -3.22
N GLY A 220 8.78 -16.85 -3.44
CA GLY A 220 9.19 -16.21 -4.70
C GLY A 220 10.70 -16.19 -4.94
N SER A 221 11.52 -16.48 -3.93
CA SER A 221 12.99 -16.49 -4.06
C SER A 221 13.48 -17.52 -5.09
N PRO A 222 14.36 -17.13 -6.04
CA PRO A 222 14.93 -18.05 -7.01
C PRO A 222 16.12 -18.86 -6.46
N THR A 223 16.72 -18.42 -5.35
CA THR A 223 17.95 -19.01 -4.79
C THR A 223 17.71 -19.75 -3.47
N HIS A 224 16.85 -19.20 -2.61
CA HIS A 224 16.66 -19.65 -1.23
C HIS A 224 15.17 -19.76 -0.89
N ALA A 225 14.37 -20.38 -1.76
CA ALA A 225 12.94 -20.50 -1.52
C ALA A 225 12.60 -21.51 -0.42
N ILE A 226 11.64 -21.15 0.44
CA ILE A 226 10.99 -22.11 1.32
C ILE A 226 10.10 -23.08 0.52
N LYS A 227 9.74 -24.21 1.14
CA LYS A 227 8.76 -25.13 0.56
C LYS A 227 7.32 -24.62 0.75
N PRO A 228 6.39 -24.79 -0.21
CA PRO A 228 4.98 -24.36 -0.06
C PRO A 228 4.29 -24.90 1.21
N GLU A 229 4.68 -26.08 1.68
CA GLU A 229 4.12 -26.69 2.89
C GLU A 229 4.42 -25.89 4.16
N VAL A 230 5.51 -25.10 4.17
CA VAL A 230 5.88 -24.23 5.31
C VAL A 230 4.85 -23.12 5.48
N TYR A 231 4.37 -22.52 4.38
CA TYR A 231 3.26 -21.55 4.41
C TYR A 231 2.00 -22.20 4.97
N GLN A 232 1.58 -23.33 4.41
CA GLN A 232 0.36 -24.01 4.84
C GLN A 232 0.42 -24.42 6.34
N THR A 233 1.57 -24.89 6.79
CA THR A 233 1.76 -25.36 8.17
C THR A 233 1.88 -24.21 9.16
N THR A 234 2.71 -23.21 8.87
CA THR A 234 3.01 -22.14 9.81
C THR A 234 1.93 -21.06 9.79
N TRP A 235 1.64 -20.50 8.62
CA TRP A 235 0.71 -19.39 8.47
C TRP A 235 -0.72 -19.79 8.85
N LYS A 236 -1.19 -20.93 8.33
CA LYS A 236 -2.58 -21.38 8.51
C LYS A 236 -2.73 -22.34 9.70
N LYS A 237 -2.12 -23.53 9.65
CA LYS A 237 -2.41 -24.62 10.59
C LYS A 237 -1.91 -24.40 12.02
N THR A 238 -0.72 -23.81 12.19
CA THR A 238 -0.13 -23.54 13.51
C THR A 238 -0.79 -22.35 14.20
N SER A 239 -1.40 -21.45 13.41
CA SER A 239 -2.07 -20.29 13.96
C SER A 239 -3.29 -20.67 14.79
N LYS A 240 -3.42 -20.01 15.94
CA LYS A 240 -4.60 -20.11 16.81
C LYS A 240 -5.72 -19.14 16.44
N HIS A 241 -5.45 -18.23 15.50
CA HIS A 241 -6.36 -17.14 15.12
C HIS A 241 -6.45 -16.96 13.60
N PHE A 242 -5.96 -17.91 12.80
CA PHE A 242 -6.08 -17.80 11.34
C PHE A 242 -7.55 -17.85 10.94
N LEU A 243 -8.29 -18.90 11.29
CA LEU A 243 -9.73 -18.95 11.03
C LEU A 243 -10.50 -18.17 12.10
N ASN A 244 -11.41 -17.30 11.68
CA ASN A 244 -12.29 -16.55 12.58
C ASN A 244 -13.76 -16.90 12.33
N GLY A 245 -14.33 -16.46 11.20
CA GLY A 245 -15.71 -16.73 10.79
C GLY A 245 -16.80 -15.98 11.55
N LYS A 246 -16.48 -15.19 12.58
CA LYS A 246 -17.45 -14.44 13.38
C LYS A 246 -17.91 -13.16 12.67
N LYS A 247 -19.01 -12.58 13.17
CA LYS A 247 -19.52 -11.28 12.74
C LYS A 247 -19.21 -10.19 13.76
N TYR A 248 -18.73 -9.06 13.27
CA TYR A 248 -18.51 -7.84 14.05
C TYR A 248 -19.21 -6.69 13.32
N LEU A 249 -20.04 -5.92 14.01
CA LEU A 249 -20.75 -4.76 13.44
C LEU A 249 -21.42 -5.05 12.08
N GLY A 250 -21.99 -6.25 11.92
CA GLY A 250 -22.65 -6.71 10.70
C GLY A 250 -21.74 -7.39 9.66
N TYR A 251 -20.42 -7.18 9.71
CA TYR A 251 -19.47 -7.75 8.76
C TYR A 251 -18.92 -9.09 9.23
N THR A 252 -18.84 -10.07 8.33
CA THR A 252 -18.18 -11.35 8.58
C THR A 252 -16.66 -11.21 8.40
N VAL A 253 -15.89 -11.65 9.39
CA VAL A 253 -14.43 -11.69 9.32
C VAL A 253 -13.99 -13.14 9.06
N PRO A 254 -13.46 -13.48 7.87
CA PRO A 254 -13.11 -14.87 7.55
C PRO A 254 -11.85 -15.32 8.32
N VAL A 255 -10.87 -14.43 8.47
CA VAL A 255 -9.57 -14.73 9.09
C VAL A 255 -9.06 -13.62 10.00
N GLY A 256 -8.16 -13.96 10.91
CA GLY A 256 -7.47 -13.03 11.81
C GLY A 256 -8.13 -12.87 13.17
N PHE A 257 -7.61 -11.93 13.95
CA PHE A 257 -8.12 -11.63 15.29
C PHE A 257 -9.56 -11.09 15.27
N ASP A 258 -10.14 -10.89 16.46
CA ASP A 258 -11.39 -10.13 16.58
C ASP A 258 -11.19 -8.72 15.96
N TYR A 259 -12.14 -8.29 15.14
CA TYR A 259 -12.00 -7.07 14.32
C TYR A 259 -10.76 -7.03 13.39
N VAL A 260 -10.18 -8.20 13.08
CA VAL A 260 -8.95 -8.44 12.28
C VAL A 260 -7.66 -7.97 12.97
N GLY A 261 -7.67 -6.83 13.67
CA GLY A 261 -6.52 -6.26 14.40
C GLY A 261 -6.25 -4.79 14.03
N PRO A 262 -5.07 -4.26 14.39
CA PRO A 262 -4.63 -2.90 14.01
C PRO A 262 -4.67 -2.69 12.50
N LEU A 263 -5.05 -1.48 12.07
CA LEU A 263 -5.39 -1.25 10.66
C LEU A 263 -4.21 -1.39 9.70
N PHE A 264 -2.96 -1.26 10.18
CA PHE A 264 -1.76 -1.49 9.37
C PHE A 264 -1.65 -2.92 8.80
N PHE A 265 -2.38 -3.89 9.36
CA PHE A 265 -2.49 -5.23 8.77
C PHE A 265 -3.10 -5.20 7.36
N ALA A 266 -3.94 -4.21 7.04
CA ALA A 266 -4.48 -3.97 5.71
C ALA A 266 -3.55 -3.13 4.81
N HIS A 267 -2.36 -2.75 5.29
CA HIS A 267 -1.45 -1.83 4.58
C HIS A 267 -0.12 -2.47 4.19
N TYR A 268 0.68 -2.96 5.15
CA TYR A 268 2.12 -3.21 4.92
C TYR A 268 2.39 -4.26 3.83
N SER A 269 1.71 -5.40 3.89
CA SER A 269 1.83 -6.43 2.86
C SER A 269 1.22 -6.00 1.51
N TYR A 270 0.32 -5.03 1.51
CA TYR A 270 -0.46 -4.60 0.35
C TYR A 270 0.03 -3.30 -0.28
N LEU A 271 1.23 -2.83 0.09
CA LEU A 271 1.83 -1.67 -0.57
C LEU A 271 2.11 -1.94 -2.05
N SER A 272 2.59 -3.15 -2.36
CA SER A 272 2.88 -3.61 -3.74
C SER A 272 1.99 -4.77 -4.20
N LEU A 273 1.48 -5.59 -3.27
CA LEU A 273 0.50 -6.61 -3.59
C LEU A 273 -0.85 -5.95 -3.78
N ASP A 274 -1.48 -6.16 -4.93
CA ASP A 274 -2.82 -5.65 -5.20
C ASP A 274 -3.87 -6.62 -4.64
N PRO A 275 -4.53 -6.31 -3.51
CA PRO A 275 -5.51 -7.21 -2.91
C PRO A 275 -6.73 -7.48 -3.80
N ARG A 276 -7.01 -6.65 -4.81
CA ARG A 276 -8.08 -6.88 -5.81
C ARG A 276 -7.80 -8.08 -6.72
N ARG A 277 -6.54 -8.53 -6.75
CA ARG A 277 -6.04 -9.64 -7.55
C ARG A 277 -5.67 -10.86 -6.70
N MET A 278 -6.13 -10.89 -5.45
CA MET A 278 -5.74 -11.91 -4.50
C MET A 278 -6.97 -12.57 -3.87
N GLN A 279 -7.13 -13.87 -4.14
CA GLN A 279 -8.03 -14.76 -3.43
C GLN A 279 -7.40 -16.14 -3.29
N ASP A 280 -7.58 -16.77 -2.14
CA ASP A 280 -7.32 -18.20 -1.94
C ASP A 280 -8.61 -18.95 -1.58
N GLU A 281 -8.50 -20.20 -1.13
CA GLU A 281 -9.65 -21.05 -0.78
C GLU A 281 -10.47 -20.53 0.42
N THR A 282 -9.93 -19.59 1.20
CA THR A 282 -10.55 -19.09 2.44
C THR A 282 -10.90 -17.60 2.35
N VAL A 283 -10.11 -16.79 1.64
CA VAL A 283 -10.13 -15.33 1.75
C VAL A 283 -10.09 -14.66 0.38
N ASN A 284 -11.01 -13.72 0.15
CA ASN A 284 -10.83 -12.64 -0.82
C ASN A 284 -10.15 -11.45 -0.12
N TYR A 285 -8.90 -11.15 -0.48
CA TYR A 285 -8.07 -10.22 0.30
C TYR A 285 -8.51 -8.76 0.14
N TRP A 286 -9.12 -8.39 -1.00
CA TRP A 286 -9.77 -7.09 -1.16
C TRP A 286 -10.93 -6.91 -0.18
N HIS A 287 -11.82 -7.90 -0.09
CA HIS A 287 -12.93 -7.85 0.85
C HIS A 287 -12.48 -7.91 2.31
N LEU A 288 -11.41 -8.65 2.63
CA LEU A 288 -10.83 -8.66 3.98
C LEU A 288 -10.35 -7.26 4.38
N ASN A 289 -9.54 -6.61 3.54
CA ASN A 289 -9.00 -5.28 3.83
C ASN A 289 -10.09 -4.20 3.88
N LEU A 290 -11.07 -4.27 2.99
CA LEU A 290 -12.24 -3.40 3.01
C LEU A 290 -13.06 -3.61 4.31
N THR A 291 -13.30 -4.86 4.69
CA THR A 291 -14.00 -5.21 5.94
C THR A 291 -13.26 -4.68 7.16
N GLN A 292 -11.96 -4.90 7.27
CA GLN A 292 -11.16 -4.40 8.40
C GLN A 292 -11.23 -2.87 8.49
N THR A 293 -11.11 -2.18 7.36
CA THR A 293 -11.19 -0.71 7.30
C THR A 293 -12.56 -0.20 7.77
N LEU A 294 -13.65 -0.81 7.28
CA LEU A 294 -15.01 -0.45 7.66
C LEU A 294 -15.29 -0.75 9.13
N LEU A 295 -14.78 -1.87 9.67
CA LEU A 295 -14.89 -2.20 11.09
C LEU A 295 -14.17 -1.17 11.97
N ASN A 296 -12.97 -0.75 11.58
CA ASN A 296 -12.21 0.28 12.30
C ASN A 296 -12.97 1.62 12.33
N TYR A 297 -13.44 2.08 11.16
CA TYR A 297 -14.26 3.30 11.04
C TYR A 297 -15.55 3.20 11.86
N LYS A 298 -16.31 2.10 11.71
CA LYS A 298 -17.62 1.91 12.35
C LYS A 298 -17.49 1.78 13.86
N HIS A 299 -16.44 1.11 14.36
CA HIS A 299 -16.11 1.12 15.78
C HIS A 299 -15.93 2.57 16.28
N CYS A 300 -15.08 3.35 15.61
CA CYS A 300 -14.80 4.72 16.04
C CYS A 300 -16.06 5.60 16.06
N VAL A 301 -16.91 5.49 15.03
CA VAL A 301 -18.05 6.38 14.84
C VAL A 301 -19.29 5.94 15.62
N GLU A 302 -19.49 4.64 15.84
CA GLU A 302 -20.76 4.11 16.37
C GLU A 302 -20.64 3.44 17.75
N LYS A 303 -19.45 2.98 18.16
CA LYS A 303 -19.29 2.13 19.35
C LYS A 303 -18.34 2.69 20.39
N ALA A 304 -17.29 3.38 19.98
CA ALA A 304 -16.29 3.91 20.89
C ALA A 304 -16.93 4.85 21.94
N PRO A 305 -16.38 4.90 23.17
CA PRO A 305 -16.81 5.84 24.18
C PRO A 305 -16.80 7.30 23.67
N LYS A 306 -17.86 8.06 23.99
CA LYS A 306 -18.03 9.43 23.46
C LYS A 306 -16.92 10.38 23.88
N GLU A 307 -16.32 10.14 25.05
CA GLU A 307 -15.22 10.89 25.61
C GLU A 307 -13.93 10.85 24.77
N TYR A 308 -13.78 9.87 23.88
CA TYR A 308 -12.64 9.81 22.96
C TYR A 308 -12.74 10.84 21.82
N GLY A 309 -13.90 11.46 21.62
CA GLY A 309 -14.07 12.53 20.64
C GLY A 309 -13.98 12.08 19.18
N TYR A 310 -14.13 10.77 18.93
CA TYR A 310 -14.15 10.21 17.58
C TYR A 310 -15.36 10.72 16.79
N ALA A 311 -15.16 10.88 15.49
CA ALA A 311 -16.15 11.41 14.58
C ALA A 311 -15.93 10.86 13.16
N PRO A 312 -16.90 11.01 12.24
CA PRO A 312 -16.73 10.58 10.86
C PRO A 312 -15.55 11.21 10.10
N ASP A 313 -14.97 12.30 10.62
CA ASP A 313 -13.74 12.93 10.13
C ASP A 313 -12.60 12.93 11.16
N ASN A 314 -12.71 12.08 12.19
CA ASN A 314 -11.75 11.90 13.27
C ASN A 314 -11.76 10.42 13.70
N TRP A 315 -11.10 9.55 12.92
CA TRP A 315 -11.09 8.09 13.12
C TRP A 315 -9.76 7.49 12.66
N GLY A 316 -9.47 6.27 13.13
CA GLY A 316 -8.34 5.46 12.66
C GLY A 316 -7.50 4.94 13.80
N LEU A 317 -7.63 3.64 14.08
CA LEU A 317 -6.89 2.95 15.14
C LEU A 317 -5.85 2.01 14.54
N THR A 318 -4.58 2.19 14.89
CA THR A 318 -3.48 1.32 14.50
C THR A 318 -2.34 1.40 15.52
N ALA A 319 -1.33 0.54 15.41
CA ALA A 319 -0.14 0.66 16.24
C ALA A 319 0.62 1.95 15.94
N SER A 320 0.99 2.70 16.98
CA SER A 320 1.69 4.00 16.86
C SER A 320 2.25 4.42 18.22
N ASP A 321 2.95 5.56 18.26
CA ASP A 321 3.21 6.28 19.52
C ASP A 321 1.88 6.52 20.27
N ASP A 322 1.97 6.55 21.60
CA ASP A 322 0.87 6.79 22.53
C ASP A 322 1.30 7.78 23.62
N TYR A 323 0.34 8.42 24.29
CA TYR A 323 0.62 9.29 25.42
C TYR A 323 1.39 8.58 26.56
N ASN A 324 1.28 7.25 26.63
CA ASN A 324 2.04 6.37 27.50
C ASN A 324 3.10 5.52 26.74
N PHE A 325 3.78 6.10 25.74
CA PHE A 325 4.86 5.50 24.92
C PHE A 325 4.42 4.98 23.54
N TYR A 326 3.97 3.73 23.45
CA TYR A 326 3.59 3.06 22.19
C TYR A 326 2.61 1.95 22.50
N ASP A 327 1.56 1.79 21.69
CA ASP A 327 0.58 0.71 21.84
C ASP A 327 0.02 0.27 20.48
N ALA A 328 -0.50 -0.96 20.42
CA ALA A 328 -1.08 -1.57 19.23
C ALA A 328 -2.60 -1.29 19.14
N HIS A 329 -2.97 -0.02 18.93
CA HIS A 329 -4.37 0.38 18.95
C HIS A 329 -5.20 -0.33 17.86
N ASN A 330 -6.38 -0.79 18.23
CA ASN A 330 -7.35 -1.43 17.34
C ASN A 330 -8.74 -1.43 18.01
N PRO A 331 -9.84 -1.82 17.33
CA PRO A 331 -11.16 -1.81 17.95
C PRO A 331 -11.30 -2.62 19.26
N ALA A 332 -10.46 -3.64 19.48
CA ALA A 332 -10.42 -4.43 20.71
C ALA A 332 -9.38 -3.92 21.74
N ASN A 333 -8.53 -2.95 21.37
CA ASN A 333 -7.58 -2.26 22.24
C ASN A 333 -7.60 -0.75 21.91
N ASP A 334 -8.60 -0.04 22.43
CA ASP A 334 -8.86 1.37 22.13
C ASP A 334 -8.80 2.19 23.43
N ASN A 335 -7.94 3.21 23.45
CA ASN A 335 -7.70 4.09 24.59
C ASN A 335 -7.98 5.58 24.26
N GLY A 336 -8.57 5.87 23.09
CA GLY A 336 -8.80 7.22 22.60
C GLY A 336 -7.72 7.79 21.68
N THR A 337 -6.63 7.06 21.42
CA THR A 337 -5.53 7.51 20.56
C THR A 337 -5.84 7.22 19.08
N ILE A 338 -5.80 8.27 18.25
CA ILE A 338 -5.93 8.18 16.78
C ILE A 338 -4.55 8.35 16.15
N SER A 339 -4.27 7.52 15.14
CA SER A 339 -3.06 7.62 14.33
C SER A 339 -3.44 7.90 12.88
N PRO A 340 -3.05 9.06 12.28
CA PRO A 340 -3.46 9.43 10.92
C PRO A 340 -3.17 8.37 9.86
N THR A 341 -2.07 7.61 9.98
CA THR A 341 -1.74 6.56 9.01
C THR A 341 -2.84 5.52 8.86
N ALA A 342 -3.62 5.23 9.90
CA ALA A 342 -4.71 4.26 9.85
C ALA A 342 -5.76 4.64 8.77
N ALA A 343 -6.30 5.86 8.86
CA ALA A 343 -7.31 6.33 7.92
C ALA A 343 -6.71 6.68 6.55
N LEU A 344 -5.55 7.36 6.53
CA LEU A 344 -4.96 7.86 5.30
C LEU A 344 -4.38 6.72 4.44
N SER A 345 -3.78 5.70 5.03
CA SER A 345 -3.29 4.55 4.27
C SER A 345 -4.42 3.64 3.78
N SER A 346 -5.67 3.93 4.17
CA SER A 346 -6.89 3.24 3.73
C SER A 346 -7.65 3.95 2.61
N PHE A 347 -7.07 4.98 1.96
CA PHE A 347 -7.64 5.64 0.78
C PHE A 347 -8.11 4.66 -0.31
N PRO A 348 -7.35 3.60 -0.67
CA PRO A 348 -7.82 2.69 -1.70
C PRO A 348 -9.09 1.93 -1.33
N TYR A 349 -9.32 1.66 -0.04
CA TYR A 349 -10.45 0.87 0.43
C TYR A 349 -11.68 1.74 0.68
N THR A 350 -11.52 2.88 1.36
CA THR A 350 -12.64 3.74 1.78
C THR A 350 -12.36 5.22 1.47
N PRO A 351 -12.23 5.59 0.18
CA PRO A 351 -11.71 6.90 -0.21
C PRO A 351 -12.52 8.08 0.34
N TYR A 352 -13.84 7.96 0.44
CA TYR A 352 -14.67 9.00 1.05
C TYR A 352 -14.39 9.18 2.55
N TYR A 353 -14.28 8.09 3.32
CA TYR A 353 -14.03 8.16 4.76
C TYR A 353 -12.60 8.62 5.07
N ALA A 354 -11.62 8.16 4.29
CA ALA A 354 -10.23 8.62 4.37
C ALA A 354 -10.12 10.11 4.00
N TRP A 355 -10.81 10.56 2.96
CA TRP A 355 -10.89 11.98 2.59
C TRP A 355 -11.44 12.84 3.73
N ARG A 356 -12.52 12.41 4.37
CA ARG A 356 -13.08 13.11 5.52
C ARG A 356 -12.07 13.21 6.66
N ALA A 357 -11.41 12.13 7.02
CA ALA A 357 -10.36 12.12 8.05
C ALA A 357 -9.23 13.08 7.70
N LEU A 358 -8.69 13.02 6.47
CA LEU A 358 -7.64 13.94 6.01
C LEU A 358 -8.07 15.40 6.21
N ARG A 359 -9.24 15.76 5.70
CA ARG A 359 -9.75 17.12 5.78
C ARG A 359 -10.00 17.55 7.23
N GLY A 360 -10.51 16.66 8.08
CA GLY A 360 -10.73 16.90 9.50
C GLY A 360 -9.43 17.12 10.28
N PHE A 361 -8.45 16.23 10.11
CA PHE A 361 -7.12 16.34 10.70
C PHE A 361 -6.43 17.63 10.28
N TYR A 362 -6.46 17.97 8.99
CA TYR A 362 -5.80 19.17 8.50
C TYR A 362 -6.49 20.46 8.98
N LEU A 363 -7.81 20.59 8.76
CA LEU A 363 -8.53 21.84 9.05
C LEU A 363 -8.71 22.11 10.54
N ARG A 364 -8.94 21.07 11.35
CA ARG A 364 -9.25 21.23 12.78
C ARG A 364 -8.03 21.09 13.67
N LYS A 365 -7.05 20.28 13.26
CA LYS A 365 -5.89 19.89 14.08
C LYS A 365 -4.55 20.24 13.46
N GLY A 366 -4.51 20.76 12.23
CA GLY A 366 -3.27 20.97 11.46
C GLY A 366 -2.20 21.77 12.21
N ASN A 367 -2.59 22.78 13.00
CA ASN A 367 -1.66 23.59 13.79
C ASN A 367 -0.88 22.80 14.86
N ARG A 368 -1.35 21.62 15.27
CA ARG A 368 -0.70 20.74 16.25
C ARG A 368 -0.27 19.39 15.64
N LEU A 369 -0.99 18.91 14.63
CA LEU A 369 -0.85 17.57 14.08
C LEU A 369 -0.11 17.53 12.74
N PHE A 370 0.06 18.64 12.03
CA PHE A 370 0.73 18.67 10.73
C PHE A 370 2.01 19.49 10.77
N GLY A 371 3.15 18.85 10.48
CA GLY A 371 4.48 19.43 10.54
C GLY A 371 5.28 19.28 9.24
N GLU A 372 6.61 19.37 9.38
CA GLU A 372 7.55 19.36 8.26
C GLU A 372 7.41 18.13 7.35
N TYR A 373 7.16 16.98 7.97
CA TYR A 373 7.06 15.68 7.32
C TYR A 373 5.62 15.15 7.21
N GLY A 374 4.62 16.04 7.20
CA GLY A 374 3.21 15.67 7.07
C GLY A 374 2.53 15.59 8.43
N PHE A 375 1.57 14.68 8.60
CA PHE A 375 0.97 14.45 9.92
C PHE A 375 1.95 13.77 10.86
N TYR A 376 1.98 14.22 12.12
CA TYR A 376 2.65 13.51 13.22
C TYR A 376 1.94 12.19 13.51
N ASP A 377 2.65 11.33 14.24
CA ASP A 377 2.34 9.91 14.39
C ASP A 377 0.94 9.61 14.95
N ALA A 378 0.57 10.28 16.03
CA ALA A 378 -0.69 10.06 16.72
C ALA A 378 -1.09 11.23 17.62
N PHE A 379 -2.33 11.23 18.09
CA PHE A 379 -2.85 12.15 19.10
C PHE A 379 -3.98 11.53 19.91
N ASN A 380 -4.22 12.06 21.10
CA ASN A 380 -5.31 11.68 21.98
C ASN A 380 -5.92 12.94 22.61
N ASP A 381 -7.09 13.35 22.12
CA ASP A 381 -7.75 14.58 22.56
C ASP A 381 -8.16 14.51 24.03
N SER A 382 -8.61 13.34 24.50
CA SER A 382 -9.04 13.14 25.90
C SER A 382 -7.89 13.32 26.91
N LYS A 383 -6.65 13.22 26.44
CA LYS A 383 -5.41 13.41 27.21
C LYS A 383 -4.69 14.72 26.88
N ASP A 384 -5.23 15.55 25.99
CA ASP A 384 -4.56 16.72 25.40
C ASP A 384 -3.14 16.41 24.89
N TRP A 385 -2.95 15.21 24.34
CA TRP A 385 -1.64 14.73 23.88
C TRP A 385 -1.58 14.66 22.36
N TYR A 386 -0.48 15.14 21.79
CA TYR A 386 -0.16 15.08 20.37
C TYR A 386 1.30 14.64 20.26
N SER A 387 1.57 13.61 19.47
CA SER A 387 2.95 13.23 19.16
C SER A 387 3.64 14.39 18.47
N ASN A 388 4.92 14.57 18.79
CA ASN A 388 5.83 15.47 18.09
C ASN A 388 6.85 14.68 17.23
N GLN A 389 6.57 13.40 17.02
CA GLN A 389 7.41 12.46 16.28
C GLN A 389 6.72 12.00 15.00
N PHE A 390 7.56 11.50 14.09
CA PHE A 390 7.13 10.76 12.91
C PHE A 390 7.82 9.40 12.93
N LEU A 391 7.10 8.32 12.60
CA LEU A 391 7.66 6.99 12.39
C LEU A 391 7.72 6.64 10.90
N ALA A 392 8.81 5.99 10.47
CA ALA A 392 8.95 5.56 9.07
C ALA A 392 7.80 4.64 8.62
N ILE A 393 7.42 3.70 9.48
CA ILE A 393 6.41 2.69 9.21
C ILE A 393 4.99 3.27 9.11
N ASP A 394 4.77 4.44 9.70
CA ASP A 394 3.48 5.14 9.64
C ASP A 394 3.45 6.13 8.47
N GLN A 395 4.55 6.85 8.20
CA GLN A 395 4.63 7.80 7.08
C GLN A 395 4.68 7.12 5.71
N GLY A 396 5.33 5.96 5.60
CA GLY A 396 5.54 5.26 4.33
C GLY A 396 4.25 4.85 3.64
N PRO A 397 3.36 4.13 4.33
CA PRO A 397 2.07 3.71 3.81
C PRO A 397 1.16 4.87 3.40
N ILE A 398 1.23 6.02 4.08
CA ILE A 398 0.44 7.21 3.70
C ILE A 398 0.78 7.60 2.26
N VAL A 399 2.06 7.78 1.94
CA VAL A 399 2.48 8.18 0.57
C VAL A 399 2.08 7.12 -0.46
N VAL A 400 2.36 5.86 -0.15
CA VAL A 400 2.22 4.74 -1.09
C VAL A 400 0.76 4.40 -1.35
N MET A 401 -0.07 4.28 -0.32
CA MET A 401 -1.47 3.91 -0.47
C MET A 401 -2.32 5.04 -1.04
N MET A 402 -2.01 6.30 -0.72
CA MET A 402 -2.60 7.44 -1.42
C MET A 402 -2.28 7.40 -2.92
N GLU A 403 -1.05 7.03 -3.30
CA GLU A 403 -0.69 6.88 -4.70
C GLU A 403 -1.37 5.67 -5.37
N ASN A 404 -1.46 4.55 -4.67
CA ASN A 404 -2.19 3.37 -5.15
C ASN A 404 -3.67 3.67 -5.39
N TYR A 405 -4.29 4.51 -4.56
CA TYR A 405 -5.64 5.01 -4.81
C TYR A 405 -5.70 5.88 -6.07
N ARG A 406 -4.82 6.90 -6.18
CA ARG A 406 -4.87 7.89 -7.26
C ARG A 406 -4.52 7.33 -8.65
N SER A 407 -3.56 6.40 -8.72
CA SER A 407 -3.05 5.90 -10.00
C SER A 407 -2.81 4.39 -10.04
N GLY A 408 -2.81 3.71 -8.89
CA GLY A 408 -2.42 2.31 -8.77
C GLY A 408 -0.95 2.06 -9.04
N LEU A 409 -0.09 3.09 -8.92
CA LEU A 409 1.30 3.04 -9.38
C LEU A 409 2.08 1.83 -8.86
N ILE A 410 2.11 1.66 -7.53
CA ILE A 410 2.98 0.68 -6.88
C ILE A 410 2.41 -0.73 -7.07
N TRP A 411 1.09 -0.90 -7.00
CA TRP A 411 0.40 -2.13 -7.41
C TRP A 411 0.73 -2.55 -8.85
N LYS A 412 0.66 -1.62 -9.81
CA LYS A 412 1.04 -1.88 -11.21
C LYS A 412 2.51 -2.26 -11.38
N GLN A 413 3.40 -1.81 -10.49
CA GLN A 413 4.78 -2.32 -10.47
C GLN A 413 4.82 -3.73 -9.88
N GLY A 414 4.16 -3.96 -8.74
CA GLY A 414 4.11 -5.27 -8.07
C GLY A 414 3.60 -6.40 -8.97
N GLU A 415 2.57 -6.13 -9.78
CA GLU A 415 2.05 -7.07 -10.79
C GLU A 415 3.10 -7.54 -11.80
N LYS A 416 4.13 -6.73 -12.06
CA LYS A 416 5.19 -7.00 -13.03
C LYS A 416 6.43 -7.64 -12.41
N ILE A 417 6.47 -7.80 -11.08
CA ILE A 417 7.60 -8.42 -10.37
C ILE A 417 7.40 -9.95 -10.38
N PRO A 418 8.22 -10.72 -11.12
CA PRO A 418 8.02 -12.16 -11.29
C PRO A 418 8.14 -12.95 -9.99
N GLU A 419 8.94 -12.48 -9.03
CA GLU A 419 9.11 -13.12 -7.73
C GLU A 419 7.81 -13.07 -6.91
N LEU A 420 7.09 -11.94 -6.94
CA LEU A 420 5.79 -11.82 -6.26
C LEU A 420 4.76 -12.75 -6.89
N GLN A 421 4.70 -12.82 -8.22
CA GLN A 421 3.77 -13.70 -8.94
C GLN A 421 4.07 -15.18 -8.66
N THR A 422 5.36 -15.54 -8.59
CA THR A 422 5.79 -16.90 -8.24
C THR A 422 5.40 -17.28 -6.82
N GLY A 423 5.58 -16.35 -5.87
CA GLY A 423 5.16 -16.54 -4.48
C GLY A 423 3.67 -16.76 -4.32
N LEU A 424 2.86 -15.85 -4.90
CA LEU A 424 1.40 -15.94 -4.87
C LEU A 424 0.90 -17.27 -5.48
N ALA A 425 1.44 -17.67 -6.63
CA ALA A 425 1.08 -18.93 -7.27
C ALA A 425 1.41 -20.16 -6.38
N LYS A 426 2.57 -20.18 -5.73
CA LYS A 426 2.95 -21.24 -4.78
C LYS A 426 2.07 -21.25 -3.52
N MET A 427 1.52 -20.11 -3.13
CA MET A 427 0.54 -19.98 -2.05
C MET A 427 -0.88 -20.37 -2.46
N LYS A 428 -1.12 -20.62 -3.76
CA LYS A 428 -2.45 -20.79 -4.37
C LYS A 428 -3.34 -19.56 -4.22
N ILE A 429 -2.74 -18.37 -4.18
CA ILE A 429 -3.45 -17.10 -4.28
C ILE A 429 -3.49 -16.72 -5.75
N SER A 430 -4.70 -16.53 -6.28
CA SER A 430 -4.93 -16.17 -7.68
C SER A 430 -5.83 -14.94 -7.80
N VAL A 431 -5.97 -14.45 -9.05
CA VAL A 431 -6.96 -13.42 -9.37
C VAL A 431 -8.36 -13.97 -9.06
N PRO A 432 -9.21 -13.24 -8.31
CA PRO A 432 -10.58 -13.66 -8.04
C PRO A 432 -11.41 -13.74 -9.32
N GLU A 433 -12.23 -14.78 -9.44
CA GLU A 433 -13.31 -14.83 -10.43
C GLU A 433 -14.52 -14.06 -9.88
N TYR A 434 -14.61 -12.79 -10.25
CA TYR A 434 -15.73 -11.95 -9.81
C TYR A 434 -16.98 -12.20 -10.66
N PRO A 435 -18.16 -12.47 -10.04
CA PRO A 435 -19.41 -12.61 -10.79
C PRO A 435 -19.82 -11.28 -11.43
N THR A 436 -20.62 -11.31 -12.51
CA THR A 436 -21.20 -10.09 -13.07
C THR A 436 -21.92 -9.28 -11.98
N GLY A 437 -21.66 -7.98 -11.91
CA GLY A 437 -22.25 -7.10 -10.90
C GLY A 437 -21.31 -6.04 -10.36
N PHE A 438 -21.38 -5.87 -9.04
CA PHE A 438 -20.67 -4.86 -8.26
C PHE A 438 -19.74 -5.53 -7.24
N ALA A 439 -19.04 -6.58 -7.67
CA ALA A 439 -18.41 -7.53 -6.76
C ALA A 439 -17.24 -6.96 -5.95
N THR A 440 -16.68 -5.81 -6.33
CA THR A 440 -15.61 -5.13 -5.58
C THR A 440 -16.15 -4.25 -4.44
N TYR A 441 -17.46 -4.10 -4.31
CA TYR A 441 -18.07 -3.30 -3.25
C TYR A 441 -18.62 -4.14 -2.12
N LEU A 442 -18.57 -3.58 -0.91
CA LEU A 442 -19.15 -4.16 0.29
C LEU A 442 -20.11 -3.12 0.90
N PRO A 443 -21.42 -3.16 0.57
CA PRO A 443 -22.40 -2.25 1.13
C PRO A 443 -22.51 -2.38 2.65
N ASP A 444 -22.83 -1.30 3.35
CA ASP A 444 -23.02 -1.36 4.80
C ASP A 444 -24.20 -2.30 5.15
N PRO A 445 -24.01 -3.25 6.09
CA PRO A 445 -25.04 -4.23 6.44
C PRO A 445 -26.35 -3.62 6.99
N ASP A 446 -26.27 -2.47 7.67
CA ASP A 446 -27.41 -1.78 8.26
C ASP A 446 -28.07 -0.82 7.27
N LYS A 447 -27.28 -0.25 6.36
CA LYS A 447 -27.71 0.66 5.29
C LYS A 447 -27.03 0.26 3.98
N PRO A 448 -27.65 -0.58 3.12
CA PRO A 448 -26.98 -1.24 1.99
C PRO A 448 -26.67 -0.27 0.84
N VAL A 449 -25.77 0.66 1.11
CA VAL A 449 -25.37 1.78 0.28
C VAL A 449 -23.86 1.86 0.27
N VAL A 450 -23.31 2.31 -0.86
CA VAL A 450 -21.88 2.52 -1.05
C VAL A 450 -21.61 3.99 -1.28
N GLU A 451 -20.66 4.53 -0.53
CA GLU A 451 -20.17 5.88 -0.70
C GLU A 451 -19.20 5.92 -1.90
N LEU A 452 -19.54 6.67 -2.95
CA LEU A 452 -18.65 6.92 -4.07
C LEU A 452 -18.13 8.35 -3.99
N PHE A 453 -16.82 8.47 -3.93
CA PHE A 453 -16.12 9.73 -3.93
C PHE A 453 -15.65 10.08 -5.35
N LYS A 454 -15.79 11.35 -5.75
CA LYS A 454 -15.14 11.80 -6.99
C LYS A 454 -13.63 11.61 -6.87
N HIS A 455 -13.05 11.01 -7.91
CA HIS A 455 -11.62 10.81 -7.95
C HIS A 455 -10.90 12.17 -7.94
N PRO A 456 -9.95 12.42 -7.01
CA PRO A 456 -9.35 13.72 -6.80
C PRO A 456 -8.69 14.28 -8.06
N ASP A 457 -8.02 13.43 -8.83
CA ASP A 457 -7.26 13.85 -10.02
C ASP A 457 -8.09 13.97 -11.30
N TYR A 458 -9.33 13.44 -11.32
CA TYR A 458 -10.17 13.44 -12.54
C TYR A 458 -11.46 14.24 -12.39
N ASP A 459 -11.84 14.61 -11.15
CA ASP A 459 -13.12 15.27 -10.82
C ASP A 459 -14.35 14.50 -11.37
N GLN A 460 -14.26 13.18 -11.34
CA GLN A 460 -15.29 12.25 -11.84
C GLN A 460 -15.48 11.10 -10.86
N TYR A 461 -16.71 10.62 -10.74
CA TYR A 461 -16.96 9.33 -10.08
C TYR A 461 -16.39 8.21 -10.94
N GLN A 462 -15.81 7.20 -10.28
CA GLN A 462 -15.36 5.97 -10.92
C GLN A 462 -16.09 4.80 -10.29
N LEU A 463 -16.92 4.13 -11.08
CA LEU A 463 -17.64 2.94 -10.67
C LEU A 463 -16.98 1.71 -11.29
N GLU A 464 -16.70 0.72 -10.47
CA GLU A 464 -16.21 -0.58 -10.90
C GLU A 464 -17.38 -1.55 -11.12
N ILE A 465 -17.45 -2.15 -12.30
CA ILE A 465 -18.38 -3.24 -12.58
C ILE A 465 -17.60 -4.46 -13.00
N THR A 466 -18.10 -5.63 -12.63
CA THR A 466 -17.55 -6.92 -13.05
C THR A 466 -18.47 -7.53 -14.08
N VAL A 467 -17.88 -8.15 -15.10
CA VAL A 467 -18.61 -8.79 -16.20
C VAL A 467 -17.96 -10.15 -16.48
N THR A 468 -18.79 -11.17 -16.67
CA THR A 468 -18.42 -12.51 -17.14
C THR A 468 -19.16 -12.82 -18.44
N GLY A 469 -18.56 -13.56 -19.35
CA GLY A 469 -19.17 -13.91 -20.65
C GLY A 469 -19.12 -12.77 -21.67
N THR A 470 -19.76 -12.99 -22.82
CA THR A 470 -19.68 -12.13 -24.02
C THR A 470 -20.91 -11.26 -24.27
N ASP A 471 -21.96 -11.42 -23.46
CA ASP A 471 -23.22 -10.69 -23.63
C ASP A 471 -23.02 -9.18 -23.47
N LEU A 472 -23.77 -8.41 -24.27
CA LEU A 472 -23.72 -6.95 -24.23
C LEU A 472 -24.24 -6.41 -22.90
N VAL A 473 -23.57 -5.37 -22.41
CA VAL A 473 -23.83 -4.74 -21.13
C VAL A 473 -24.45 -3.37 -21.30
N SER A 474 -25.49 -3.08 -20.51
CA SER A 474 -26.00 -1.73 -20.33
C SER A 474 -25.91 -1.33 -18.85
N LEU A 475 -25.59 -0.07 -18.59
CA LEU A 475 -25.41 0.46 -17.25
C LEU A 475 -26.11 1.81 -17.16
N ASP A 476 -27.06 1.92 -16.23
CA ASP A 476 -27.83 3.14 -16.02
C ASP A 476 -27.63 3.65 -14.60
N LEU A 477 -27.52 4.97 -14.48
CA LEU A 477 -27.73 5.68 -13.23
C LEU A 477 -29.18 6.14 -13.16
N GLN A 478 -29.83 5.88 -12.02
CA GLN A 478 -31.23 6.17 -11.77
C GLN A 478 -31.40 6.91 -10.44
N THR A 479 -32.51 7.62 -10.27
CA THR A 479 -32.94 8.07 -8.95
C THR A 479 -33.23 6.88 -8.04
N PRO A 480 -33.33 7.05 -6.71
CA PRO A 480 -33.70 5.95 -5.80
C PRO A 480 -35.05 5.31 -6.17
N ALA A 481 -35.97 6.09 -6.75
CA ALA A 481 -37.26 5.63 -7.25
C ALA A 481 -37.19 4.92 -8.63
N GLY A 482 -36.01 4.73 -9.20
CA GLY A 482 -35.79 4.04 -10.48
C GLY A 482 -36.02 4.88 -11.73
N LYS A 483 -36.16 6.21 -11.61
CA LYS A 483 -36.26 7.09 -12.79
C LYS A 483 -34.88 7.24 -13.44
N PRO A 484 -34.74 7.11 -14.77
CA PRO A 484 -33.45 7.31 -15.44
C PRO A 484 -32.86 8.70 -15.17
N VAL A 485 -31.55 8.75 -14.92
CA VAL A 485 -30.77 9.99 -14.76
C VAL A 485 -29.72 10.09 -15.86
N LEU A 486 -28.92 9.04 -16.04
CA LEU A 486 -27.83 9.01 -17.02
C LEU A 486 -27.61 7.58 -17.53
N GLU A 487 -27.60 7.38 -18.85
CA GLU A 487 -27.17 6.13 -19.48
C GLU A 487 -25.63 6.12 -19.53
N LEU A 488 -25.00 5.28 -18.71
CA LEU A 488 -23.54 5.21 -18.59
C LEU A 488 -22.92 4.33 -19.67
N LEU A 489 -23.59 3.21 -20.00
CA LEU A 489 -23.22 2.30 -21.07
C LEU A 489 -24.48 1.78 -21.76
N LYS A 490 -24.44 1.66 -23.09
CA LYS A 490 -25.54 1.13 -23.90
C LYS A 490 -25.06 -0.02 -24.77
N ASN A 491 -25.56 -1.22 -24.51
CA ASN A 491 -25.30 -2.43 -25.30
C ASN A 491 -23.82 -2.59 -25.70
N LYS A 492 -22.92 -2.44 -24.73
CA LYS A 492 -21.48 -2.44 -24.96
C LYS A 492 -20.89 -3.80 -24.63
N ALA A 493 -20.05 -4.33 -25.51
CA ALA A 493 -19.20 -5.47 -25.20
C ALA A 493 -18.05 -4.99 -24.28
N LEU A 494 -17.88 -5.65 -23.13
CA LEU A 494 -16.78 -5.42 -22.21
C LEU A 494 -15.94 -6.68 -22.11
N SER A 495 -14.63 -6.52 -21.87
CA SER A 495 -13.78 -7.65 -21.52
C SER A 495 -14.22 -8.22 -20.18
N GLU A 496 -14.12 -9.54 -20.03
CA GLU A 496 -14.32 -10.19 -18.74
C GLU A 496 -13.36 -9.60 -17.68
N ASN A 497 -13.81 -9.56 -16.43
CA ASN A 497 -13.20 -8.88 -15.25
C ASN A 497 -13.75 -7.48 -14.94
N VAL A 498 -13.06 -6.80 -14.02
CA VAL A 498 -13.37 -5.47 -13.51
C VAL A 498 -13.14 -4.41 -14.59
N SER A 499 -14.19 -3.67 -14.91
CA SER A 499 -14.18 -2.50 -15.78
C SER A 499 -14.53 -1.24 -14.99
N LYS A 500 -13.80 -0.15 -15.23
CA LYS A 500 -14.10 1.16 -14.64
C LYS A 500 -14.94 2.01 -15.59
N VAL A 501 -16.02 2.60 -15.06
CA VAL A 501 -16.89 3.52 -15.77
C VAL A 501 -16.85 4.87 -15.07
N ALA A 502 -16.40 5.90 -15.78
CA ALA A 502 -16.28 7.26 -15.26
C ALA A 502 -17.50 8.09 -15.64
N PHE A 503 -17.97 8.94 -14.72
CA PHE A 503 -19.15 9.80 -14.95
C PHE A 503 -19.19 11.00 -14.00
N THR A 504 -20.02 11.98 -14.35
CA THR A 504 -20.27 13.18 -13.54
C THR A 504 -21.77 13.46 -13.47
N VAL A 505 -22.28 13.58 -12.25
CA VAL A 505 -23.61 14.07 -11.91
C VAL A 505 -23.52 14.86 -10.59
N PRO A 506 -24.57 15.59 -10.17
CA PRO A 506 -24.60 16.19 -8.84
C PRO A 506 -24.45 15.15 -7.71
N VAL A 507 -23.94 15.62 -6.57
CA VAL A 507 -23.93 14.87 -5.30
C VAL A 507 -25.35 14.46 -4.92
N GLY A 508 -25.53 13.24 -4.41
CA GLY A 508 -26.83 12.75 -3.97
C GLY A 508 -26.95 11.23 -3.95
N SER A 509 -28.16 10.77 -3.62
CA SER A 509 -28.51 9.34 -3.59
C SER A 509 -28.96 8.85 -4.96
N TYR A 510 -28.38 7.75 -5.43
CA TYR A 510 -28.71 7.15 -6.71
C TYR A 510 -28.76 5.62 -6.63
N ARG A 511 -29.41 5.03 -7.62
CA ARG A 511 -29.41 3.59 -7.88
C ARG A 511 -28.69 3.33 -9.20
N VAL A 512 -27.68 2.48 -9.18
CA VAL A 512 -27.03 1.98 -10.39
C VAL A 512 -27.70 0.67 -10.80
N LEU A 513 -28.02 0.51 -12.08
CA LEU A 513 -28.60 -0.70 -12.65
C LEU A 513 -27.72 -1.21 -13.80
N LEU A 514 -27.08 -2.36 -13.57
CA LEU A 514 -26.32 -3.11 -14.56
C LEU A 514 -27.23 -4.19 -15.17
N ARG A 515 -27.24 -4.30 -16.49
CA ARG A 515 -27.95 -5.36 -17.23
C ARG A 515 -26.97 -6.06 -18.19
N GLN A 516 -27.01 -7.39 -18.20
CA GLN A 516 -26.28 -8.24 -19.14
C GLN A 516 -27.18 -9.41 -19.52
N GLY A 517 -27.54 -9.52 -20.80
CA GLY A 517 -28.57 -10.46 -21.23
C GLY A 517 -29.89 -10.27 -20.46
N SER A 518 -30.38 -11.32 -19.81
CA SER A 518 -31.56 -11.26 -18.92
C SER A 518 -31.24 -10.87 -17.48
N ALA A 519 -29.97 -10.91 -17.06
CA ALA A 519 -29.55 -10.63 -15.71
C ALA A 519 -29.60 -9.13 -15.38
N LYS A 520 -29.95 -8.81 -14.13
CA LYS A 520 -30.03 -7.44 -13.61
C LYS A 520 -29.38 -7.38 -12.23
N HIS A 521 -28.44 -6.46 -12.06
CA HIS A 521 -27.76 -6.21 -10.79
C HIS A 521 -27.93 -4.74 -10.41
N THR A 522 -28.10 -4.46 -9.12
CA THR A 522 -28.32 -3.10 -8.65
C THR A 522 -27.44 -2.77 -7.46
N LEU A 523 -26.97 -1.52 -7.40
CA LEU A 523 -26.22 -0.98 -6.29
C LEU A 523 -26.84 0.37 -5.88
N GLN A 524 -27.09 0.58 -4.59
CA GLN A 524 -27.40 1.90 -4.08
C GLN A 524 -26.09 2.63 -3.79
N VAL A 525 -25.99 3.87 -4.28
CA VAL A 525 -24.78 4.68 -4.12
C VAL A 525 -25.12 6.06 -3.59
N GLU A 526 -24.30 6.54 -2.67
CA GLU A 526 -24.24 7.94 -2.27
C GLU A 526 -23.05 8.57 -2.98
N LEU A 527 -23.33 9.50 -3.89
CA LEU A 527 -22.31 10.23 -4.60
C LEU A 527 -21.90 11.44 -3.76
N ARG A 528 -20.60 11.55 -3.45
CA ARG A 528 -20.02 12.53 -2.52
C ARG A 528 -19.10 13.54 -3.20
#